data_AF-A0A356TE13-F1
#
_entry.id   AF-A0A356TE13-F1
#
_cell.length_a   1.000
_cell.length_b   1.000
_cell.length_c   1.000
_cell.angle_alpha   90.00
_cell.angle_beta   90.00
_cell.angle_gamma   90.00
#
_symmetry.space_group_name_H-M   'P 1'
#
loop_
_entity.id
_entity.type
_entity.pdbx_description
1 polymer ?
#
loop_
_entity_poly.entity_id
_entity_poly.type
_entity_poly.pdbx_seq_one_letter_code
_entity_poly.pdbx_strand_id
1 'polypeptide(L)'
;MSDEAEGIWRRFDEEVSDALLRAVSGAFAFVACADAHLAEAEVERFLAWVEARDVFERLPADRLEAHFRGLAQAFAHDFADGERRATEAVAAVGQDPRARELVLSAARVAVVADERLMEVEEAAVARIRAALGLVEGDSE
;
A
#
# COMPACT_ATOMS: atom_id res chain seq x y z
N MET A 1 4.04 -7.75 13.08
CA MET A 1 4.60 -6.72 12.17
C MET A 1 6.11 -6.81 12.24
N SER A 2 6.82 -6.81 11.11
CA SER A 2 8.28 -6.91 11.10
C SER A 2 8.93 -5.56 11.38
N ASP A 3 9.89 -5.52 12.32
CA ASP A 3 10.71 -4.34 12.67
C ASP A 3 11.37 -3.66 11.44
N GLU A 4 11.60 -4.43 10.38
CA GLU A 4 12.18 -3.97 9.12
C GLU A 4 11.30 -2.93 8.41
N ALA A 5 9.99 -3.17 8.33
CA ALA A 5 9.06 -2.26 7.66
C ALA A 5 9.07 -0.90 8.38
N GLU A 6 9.02 -0.90 9.72
CA GLU A 6 9.06 0.32 10.54
C GLU A 6 10.38 1.08 10.43
N GLY A 7 11.50 0.36 10.30
CA GLY A 7 12.82 0.95 10.11
C GLY A 7 12.96 1.77 8.82
N ILE A 8 12.24 1.40 7.75
CA ILE A 8 12.22 2.15 6.47
C ILE A 8 11.54 3.51 6.68
N TRP A 9 10.35 3.52 7.30
CA TRP A 9 9.57 4.73 7.53
C TRP A 9 10.31 5.75 8.41
N ARG A 10 11.01 5.30 9.46
CA ARG A 10 11.77 6.18 10.36
C ARG A 10 12.97 6.86 9.69
N ARG A 11 13.49 6.27 8.60
CA ARG A 11 14.65 6.78 7.88
C ARG A 11 14.26 7.70 6.72
N PHE A 12 12.98 7.76 6.38
CA PHE A 12 12.48 8.64 5.34
C PHE A 12 12.36 10.07 5.89
N ASP A 13 13.18 10.97 5.38
CA ASP A 13 13.31 12.36 5.82
C ASP A 13 12.83 13.38 4.78
N GLU A 14 12.29 12.90 3.66
CA GLU A 14 11.79 13.73 2.55
C GLU A 14 10.32 14.12 2.70
N GLU A 15 9.90 15.11 1.92
CA GLU A 15 8.49 15.50 1.83
C GLU A 15 7.69 14.43 1.08
N VAL A 16 6.59 13.98 1.67
CA VAL A 16 5.72 13.00 1.02
C VAL A 16 4.86 13.70 -0.03
N SER A 17 5.10 13.36 -1.31
CA SER A 17 4.29 13.86 -2.41
C SER A 17 2.89 13.24 -2.45
N ASP A 18 1.94 13.91 -3.12
CA ASP A 18 0.59 13.36 -3.35
C ASP A 18 0.63 12.02 -4.10
N ALA A 19 1.59 11.85 -5.03
CA ALA A 19 1.80 10.59 -5.75
C ALA A 19 2.26 9.47 -4.81
N LEU A 20 3.21 9.76 -3.92
CA LEU A 20 3.70 8.79 -2.94
C LEU A 20 2.60 8.41 -1.93
N LEU A 21 1.82 9.38 -1.46
CA LEU A 21 0.66 9.11 -0.60
C LEU A 21 -0.34 8.16 -1.28
N ARG A 22 -0.71 8.44 -2.53
CA ARG A 22 -1.64 7.60 -3.28
C ARG A 22 -1.09 6.20 -3.50
N ALA A 23 0.20 6.09 -3.82
CA ALA A 23 0.85 4.81 -4.04
C ALA A 23 0.90 3.94 -2.78
N VAL A 24 1.26 4.54 -1.64
CA VAL A 24 1.28 3.87 -0.32
C VAL A 24 -0.12 3.40 0.06
N SER A 25 -1.12 4.26 -0.11
CA SER A 25 -2.52 3.94 0.16
C SER A 25 -3.04 2.84 -0.77
N GLY A 26 -2.72 2.92 -2.06
CA GLY A 26 -3.08 1.96 -3.08
C GLY A 26 -2.49 0.59 -2.80
N ALA A 27 -1.20 0.53 -2.46
CA ALA A 27 -0.52 -0.70 -2.11
C ALA A 27 -1.12 -1.35 -0.86
N PHE A 28 -1.39 -0.59 0.19
CA PHE A 28 -2.04 -1.11 1.38
C PHE A 28 -3.46 -1.62 1.06
N ALA A 29 -4.29 -0.78 0.44
CA ALA A 29 -5.69 -1.10 0.15
C ALA A 29 -5.80 -2.36 -0.73
N PHE A 30 -4.91 -2.53 -1.70
CA PHE A 30 -4.93 -3.71 -2.56
C PHE A 30 -4.65 -5.00 -1.78
N VAL A 31 -3.61 -5.01 -0.93
CA VAL A 31 -3.32 -6.20 -0.10
C VAL A 31 -4.46 -6.45 0.89
N ALA A 32 -4.96 -5.41 1.56
CA ALA A 32 -6.05 -5.53 2.52
C ALA A 32 -7.39 -5.94 1.89
N CYS A 33 -7.57 -5.77 0.58
CA CYS A 33 -8.77 -6.23 -0.14
C CYS A 33 -8.53 -7.54 -0.90
N ALA A 34 -7.35 -8.17 -0.82
CA ALA A 34 -6.94 -9.24 -1.75
C ALA A 34 -7.84 -10.48 -1.69
N ASP A 35 -8.49 -10.74 -0.56
CA ASP A 35 -9.48 -11.82 -0.36
C ASP A 35 -10.93 -11.41 -0.71
N ALA A 36 -11.07 -10.28 -1.40
CA ALA A 36 -12.33 -9.61 -1.74
C ALA A 36 -13.18 -9.20 -0.52
N HIS A 37 -12.58 -9.14 0.67
CA HIS A 37 -13.22 -8.63 1.88
C HIS A 37 -12.35 -7.55 2.49
N LEU A 38 -12.87 -6.32 2.56
CA LEU A 38 -12.28 -5.29 3.40
C LEU A 38 -13.23 -5.05 4.57
N ALA A 39 -12.82 -5.45 5.77
CA ALA A 39 -13.57 -5.13 6.97
C ALA A 39 -13.35 -3.66 7.34
N GLU A 40 -14.39 -3.00 7.86
CA GLU A 40 -14.28 -1.62 8.39
C GLU A 40 -13.17 -1.51 9.46
N ALA A 41 -12.97 -2.56 10.25
CA ALA A 41 -11.89 -2.67 11.22
C ALA A 41 -10.49 -2.64 10.58
N GLU A 42 -10.32 -3.09 9.34
CA GLU A 42 -9.04 -3.03 8.62
C GLU A 42 -8.74 -1.63 8.11
N VAL A 43 -9.79 -0.91 7.69
CA VAL A 43 -9.73 0.51 7.35
C VAL A 43 -9.32 1.33 8.56
N GLU A 44 -9.99 1.14 9.70
CA GLU A 44 -9.68 1.85 10.94
C GLU A 44 -8.27 1.51 11.44
N ARG A 45 -7.87 0.25 11.36
CA ARG A 45 -6.51 -0.19 11.74
C ARG A 45 -5.44 0.49 10.88
N PHE A 46 -5.68 0.65 9.58
CA PHE A 46 -4.75 1.36 8.70
C PHE A 46 -4.66 2.84 9.05
N LEU A 47 -5.80 3.52 9.20
CA LEU A 47 -5.82 4.95 9.53
C LEU A 47 -5.13 5.21 10.86
N ALA A 48 -5.44 4.44 11.90
CA ALA A 48 -4.75 4.53 13.19
C ALA A 48 -3.25 4.24 13.09
N TRP A 49 -2.85 3.29 12.24
CA TRP A 49 -1.45 2.97 11.99
C TRP A 49 -0.69 4.09 11.27
N VAL A 50 -1.34 4.79 10.33
CA VAL A 50 -0.75 5.94 9.65
C VAL A 50 -0.68 7.15 10.59
N GLU A 51 -1.75 7.44 11.33
CA GLU A 51 -1.80 8.53 12.31
C GLU A 51 -0.73 8.39 13.40
N ALA A 52 -0.40 7.16 13.82
CA ALA A 52 0.61 6.90 14.83
C ALA A 52 2.07 7.10 14.34
N ARG A 53 2.29 7.57 13.11
CA ARG A 53 3.63 7.69 12.51
C ARG A 53 3.99 9.11 12.11
N ASP A 54 5.09 9.59 12.68
CA ASP A 54 5.68 10.91 12.43
C ASP A 54 5.95 11.21 10.94
N VAL A 55 6.25 10.17 10.14
CA VAL A 55 6.50 10.30 8.69
C VAL A 55 5.27 10.80 7.90
N PHE A 56 4.06 10.65 8.47
CA PHE A 56 2.81 11.12 7.89
C PHE A 56 2.28 12.41 8.55
N GLU A 57 2.96 12.97 9.57
CA GLU A 57 2.53 14.21 10.24
C GLU A 57 2.35 15.39 9.27
N ARG A 58 3.10 15.39 8.17
CA ARG A 58 3.04 16.44 7.14
C ARG A 58 1.96 16.20 6.09
N LEU A 59 1.30 15.05 6.12
CA LEU A 59 0.25 14.72 5.17
C LEU A 59 -1.12 15.10 5.70
N PRO A 60 -1.99 15.66 4.85
CA PRO A 60 -3.39 15.89 5.19
C PRO A 60 -4.09 14.53 5.37
N ALA A 61 -4.32 14.14 6.62
CA ALA A 61 -4.98 12.87 7.00
C ALA A 61 -6.33 12.70 6.29
N ASP A 62 -7.04 13.81 6.06
CA ASP A 62 -8.30 13.87 5.30
C ASP A 62 -8.14 13.38 3.85
N ARG A 63 -7.01 13.68 3.19
CA ARG A 63 -6.75 13.21 1.81
C ARG A 63 -6.42 11.74 1.77
N LEU A 64 -5.63 11.28 2.73
CA LEU A 64 -5.31 9.87 2.88
C LEU A 64 -6.59 9.05 3.09
N GLU A 65 -7.41 9.45 4.04
CA GLU A 65 -8.68 8.81 4.35
C GLU A 65 -9.63 8.81 3.15
N ALA A 66 -9.78 9.96 2.48
CA ALA A 66 -10.65 10.06 1.30
C ALA A 66 -10.17 9.16 0.16
N HIS A 67 -8.86 9.14 -0.12
CA HIS A 67 -8.30 8.30 -1.17
C HIS A 67 -8.43 6.81 -0.85
N PHE A 68 -8.11 6.44 0.39
CA PHE A 68 -8.24 5.06 0.87
C PHE A 68 -9.67 4.56 0.80
N ARG A 69 -10.65 5.34 1.28
CA ARG A 69 -12.07 5.00 1.16
C ARG A 69 -12.53 4.89 -0.29
N GLY A 70 -12.01 5.75 -1.18
CA GLY A 70 -12.31 5.67 -2.61
C GLY A 70 -11.82 4.37 -3.26
N LEU A 71 -10.64 3.88 -2.85
CA LEU A 71 -10.10 2.59 -3.29
C LEU A 71 -10.87 1.42 -2.70
N ALA A 72 -11.17 1.45 -1.40
CA ALA A 72 -11.99 0.45 -0.74
C ALA A 72 -13.35 0.27 -1.41
N GLN A 73 -14.03 1.39 -1.74
CA GLN A 73 -15.29 1.35 -2.48
C GLN A 73 -15.14 0.78 -3.88
N ALA A 74 -14.04 1.09 -4.58
CA ALA A 74 -13.75 0.50 -5.88
C ALA A 74 -13.58 -1.02 -5.77
N PHE A 75 -12.76 -1.52 -4.84
CA PHE A 75 -12.57 -2.95 -4.60
C PHE A 75 -13.88 -3.67 -4.22
N ALA A 76 -14.72 -3.05 -3.39
CA ALA A 76 -16.01 -3.62 -2.98
C ALA A 76 -17.04 -3.69 -4.12
N HIS A 77 -16.98 -2.76 -5.09
CA HIS A 77 -17.93 -2.71 -6.20
C HIS A 77 -17.46 -3.50 -7.42
N ASP A 78 -16.19 -3.35 -7.79
CA ASP A 78 -15.51 -4.01 -8.90
C ASP A 78 -14.03 -4.17 -8.55
N PHE A 79 -13.66 -5.39 -8.14
CA PHE A 79 -12.29 -5.71 -7.76
C PHE A 79 -11.26 -5.34 -8.84
N ALA A 80 -11.59 -5.53 -10.12
CA ALA A 80 -10.68 -5.23 -11.22
C ALA A 80 -10.47 -3.71 -11.39
N ASP A 81 -11.50 -2.89 -11.14
CA ASP A 81 -11.37 -1.43 -11.07
C ASP A 81 -10.52 -1.00 -9.87
N GLY A 82 -10.73 -1.61 -8.70
CA GLY A 82 -9.89 -1.41 -7.51
C GLY A 82 -8.42 -1.71 -7.77
N GLU A 83 -8.12 -2.89 -8.32
CA GLU A 83 -6.76 -3.31 -8.68
C GLU A 83 -6.13 -2.32 -9.67
N ARG A 84 -6.85 -1.94 -10.72
CA ARG A 84 -6.34 -0.98 -11.72
C ARG A 84 -5.98 0.35 -11.07
N ARG A 85 -6.87 0.93 -10.26
CA ARG A 85 -6.62 2.22 -9.60
C ARG A 85 -5.46 2.15 -8.62
N ALA A 86 -5.36 1.07 -7.85
CA ALA A 86 -4.26 0.85 -6.93
C ALA A 86 -2.91 0.73 -7.66
N THR A 87 -2.86 -0.07 -8.73
CA THR A 87 -1.64 -0.27 -9.52
C THR A 87 -1.23 0.96 -10.32
N GLU A 88 -2.18 1.76 -10.83
CA GLU A 88 -1.90 3.07 -11.45
C GLU A 88 -1.30 4.06 -10.44
N ALA A 89 -1.84 4.12 -9.21
CA ALA A 89 -1.30 4.94 -8.14
C ALA A 89 0.12 4.50 -7.77
N VAL A 90 0.35 3.20 -7.65
CA VAL A 90 1.66 2.61 -7.38
C VAL A 90 2.67 2.95 -8.49
N ALA A 91 2.29 2.81 -9.76
CA ALA A 91 3.16 3.13 -10.88
C ALA A 91 3.54 4.63 -10.96
N ALA A 92 2.70 5.52 -10.42
CA ALA A 92 2.90 6.97 -10.47
C ALA A 92 4.13 7.47 -9.68
N VAL A 93 4.68 6.68 -8.73
CA VAL A 93 5.93 7.04 -8.03
C VAL A 93 7.17 6.89 -8.90
N GLY A 94 7.04 6.23 -10.06
CA GLY A 94 8.11 6.08 -11.04
C GLY A 94 9.28 5.25 -10.54
N GLN A 95 10.50 5.69 -10.86
CA GLN A 95 11.74 4.94 -10.63
C GLN A 95 12.46 5.28 -9.33
N ASP A 96 11.87 6.12 -8.47
CA ASP A 96 12.50 6.53 -7.21
C ASP A 96 12.63 5.32 -6.25
N PRO A 97 13.86 4.88 -5.92
CA PRO A 97 14.07 3.73 -5.05
C PRO A 97 13.51 3.92 -3.64
N ARG A 98 13.52 5.15 -3.10
CA ARG A 98 13.01 5.42 -1.74
C ARG A 98 11.49 5.33 -1.71
N ALA A 99 10.83 5.94 -2.69
CA ALA A 99 9.39 5.84 -2.86
C ALA A 99 8.93 4.37 -3.04
N ARG A 100 9.64 3.60 -3.88
CA ARG A 100 9.38 2.17 -4.09
C ARG A 100 9.48 1.36 -2.80
N GLU A 101 10.54 1.62 -2.02
CA GLU A 101 10.77 0.94 -0.75
C GLU A 101 9.65 1.23 0.26
N LEU A 102 9.17 2.48 0.33
CA LEU A 102 8.02 2.85 1.15
C LEU A 102 6.73 2.18 0.70
N VAL A 103 6.45 2.16 -0.61
CA VAL A 103 5.26 1.51 -1.17
C VAL A 103 5.26 0.01 -0.84
N LEU A 104 6.41 -0.66 -0.97
CA LEU A 104 6.54 -2.07 -0.59
C LEU A 104 6.41 -2.29 0.92
N SER A 105 6.96 -1.37 1.73
CA SER A 105 6.80 -1.41 3.18
C SER A 105 5.32 -1.30 3.57
N ALA A 106 4.57 -0.41 2.91
CA ALA A 106 3.12 -0.27 3.12
C ALA A 106 2.35 -1.55 2.78
N ALA A 107 2.67 -2.18 1.65
CA ALA A 107 2.07 -3.46 1.24
C ALA A 107 2.34 -4.56 2.29
N ARG A 108 3.57 -4.66 2.78
CA ARG A 108 3.97 -5.67 3.78
C ARG A 108 3.31 -5.48 5.15
N VAL A 109 2.96 -4.25 5.49
CA VAL A 109 2.23 -3.95 6.74
C VAL A 109 0.79 -4.47 6.65
N ALA A 110 0.19 -4.40 5.46
CA ALA A 110 -1.18 -4.86 5.24
C ALA A 110 -1.31 -6.39 5.30
N VAL A 111 -0.23 -7.13 5.00
CA VAL A 111 -0.20 -8.61 5.06
C VAL A 111 -0.57 -9.09 6.46
N VAL A 112 -1.63 -9.89 6.55
CA VAL A 112 -2.06 -10.55 7.76
C VAL A 112 -1.32 -11.87 7.88
N ALA A 113 -0.71 -12.15 9.03
CA ALA A 113 -0.02 -13.42 9.28
C ALA A 113 -0.99 -14.63 9.47
N ASP A 114 -2.14 -14.64 8.78
CA ASP A 114 -3.04 -15.80 8.70
C ASP A 114 -2.60 -16.67 7.51
N GLU A 115 -2.26 -17.93 7.78
CA GLU A 115 -1.78 -18.89 6.78
C GLU A 115 -2.77 -19.07 5.61
N ARG A 116 -4.07 -18.81 5.81
CA ARG A 116 -5.09 -18.92 4.75
C ARG A 116 -5.10 -17.76 3.76
N LEU A 117 -4.63 -16.58 4.18
CA LEU A 117 -4.64 -15.37 3.35
C LEU A 117 -3.30 -15.13 2.65
N MET A 118 -2.25 -15.83 3.12
CA MET A 118 -0.87 -15.68 2.65
C MET A 118 -0.72 -15.78 1.13
N GLU A 119 -1.32 -16.77 0.46
CA GLU A 119 -1.19 -16.92 -1.00
C GLU A 119 -1.80 -15.74 -1.79
N VAL A 120 -2.94 -15.22 -1.33
CA VAL A 120 -3.68 -14.13 -2.00
C VAL A 120 -2.98 -12.79 -1.76
N GLU A 121 -2.53 -12.56 -0.53
CA GLU A 121 -1.76 -11.37 -0.14
C GLU A 121 -0.40 -11.34 -0.82
N GLU A 122 0.30 -12.48 -0.94
CA GLU A 122 1.55 -12.59 -1.68
C GLU A 122 1.36 -12.29 -3.18
N ALA A 123 0.26 -12.76 -3.78
CA ALA A 123 -0.07 -12.43 -5.16
C ALA A 123 -0.31 -10.91 -5.35
N ALA A 124 -1.00 -10.26 -4.40
CA ALA A 124 -1.19 -8.81 -4.40
C ALA A 124 0.15 -8.06 -4.26
N VAL A 125 1.04 -8.51 -3.36
CA VAL A 125 2.39 -7.94 -3.22
C VAL A 125 3.20 -8.11 -4.50
N ALA A 126 3.16 -9.28 -5.14
CA ALA A 126 3.83 -9.52 -6.43
C ALA A 126 3.31 -8.58 -7.52
N ARG A 127 2.00 -8.31 -7.53
CA ARG A 127 1.38 -7.38 -8.47
C ARG A 127 1.80 -5.93 -8.22
N ILE A 128 1.94 -5.52 -6.96
CA ILE A 128 2.50 -4.21 -6.57
C ILE A 128 3.97 -4.10 -7.03
N ARG A 129 4.78 -5.14 -6.82
CA ARG A 129 6.17 -5.18 -7.31
C ARG A 129 6.22 -5.01 -8.83
N ALA A 130 5.38 -5.71 -9.58
CA ALA A 130 5.28 -5.56 -11.02
C ALA A 130 4.87 -4.13 -11.44
N ALA A 131 3.92 -3.51 -10.73
CA ALA A 131 3.50 -2.11 -10.98
C ALA A 131 4.62 -1.11 -10.70
N LEU A 132 5.50 -1.40 -9.73
CA LEU A 132 6.72 -0.64 -9.50
C LEU A 132 7.82 -0.92 -10.54
N GLY A 133 7.62 -1.84 -11.49
CA GLY A 133 8.66 -2.27 -12.43
C GLY A 133 9.73 -3.17 -11.80
N LEU A 134 9.44 -3.76 -10.64
CA LEU A 134 10.29 -4.70 -9.92
C LEU A 134 9.85 -6.13 -10.28
N VAL A 135 9.93 -6.49 -11.55
CA VAL A 135 9.73 -7.88 -11.98
C VAL A 135 10.91 -8.72 -11.53
N GLU A 136 10.65 -9.89 -10.93
CA GLU A 136 11.69 -10.88 -10.72
C GLU A 136 12.15 -11.39 -12.09
N GLY A 137 13.38 -11.05 -12.49
CA GLY A 137 14.03 -11.60 -13.67
C GLY A 137 14.57 -10.55 -14.64
N ASP A 138 15.66 -9.88 -14.27
CA ASP A 138 16.81 -9.77 -15.17
C ASP A 138 17.89 -10.68 -14.58
N SER A 139 17.84 -11.94 -14.98
CA SER A 139 18.92 -12.91 -14.82
C SER A 139 18.86 -13.85 -16.01
N GLU A 140 19.19 -13.33 -17.19
CA GLU A 140 19.75 -14.08 -18.31
C GLU A 140 20.89 -13.29 -18.95
#